data_AF-A0A6J7TFP0-F1
#
_entry.id   AF-A0A6J7TFP0-F1
#
_cell.length_a   1.000
_cell.length_b   1.000
_cell.length_c   1.000
_cell.angle_alpha   90.00
_cell.angle_beta   90.00
_cell.angle_gamma   90.00
#
_symmetry.space_group_name_H-M   'P 1'
#
loop_
_entity.id
_entity.type
_entity.pdbx_description
1 polymer ?
#
loop_
_entity_poly.entity_id
_entity_poly.type
_entity_poly.pdbx_seq_one_letter_code
_entity_poly.pdbx_strand_id
1 'polypeptide(L)'
;MQRASLSHIATLSLYRAKQRSNGSVSNFKILYSGLYSQDIANLKQFWAKKKFKPQFIAVNSEEATLNSAELITSEISPKVSEILKWTLLWSDNNLAERLARLSAKAAGLPFNIDGVTILYINMLIELGIDPSKLVIKDASGLSKENRVTAQMIGQLLYQLHEDEKYKILFDSLPVGGVSGTLRSRFLTTAPGAVGLVRAKTGTLNGTVTLAGVVQSSDREYIFVTLADQISNGMKASDRARAAIDRLLGRIAAPNIPAEISEVPETHL
;
A
#
# COMPACT_ATOMS: atom_id res chain seq x y z
N MET A 1 0.52 0.68 16.56
CA MET A 1 1.68 0.51 15.68
C MET A 1 2.89 1.08 16.43
N GLN A 2 3.84 0.25 16.84
CA GLN A 2 5.10 0.72 17.39
C GLN A 2 5.85 1.43 16.25
N ARG A 3 5.78 2.75 16.19
CA ARG A 3 6.40 3.53 15.12
C ARG A 3 7.79 3.94 15.59
N ALA A 4 8.81 3.66 14.78
CA ALA A 4 10.09 4.35 14.88
C ALA A 4 9.81 5.86 14.84
N SER A 5 10.08 6.54 15.95
CA SER A 5 9.66 7.93 16.14
C SER A 5 10.83 8.86 15.88
N LEU A 6 10.82 9.55 14.74
CA LEU A 6 11.84 10.56 14.43
C LEU A 6 11.90 11.64 15.52
N SER A 7 10.75 11.98 16.12
CA SER A 7 10.68 12.89 17.27
C SER A 7 11.33 12.31 18.53
N HIS A 8 11.22 10.99 18.77
CA HIS A 8 11.89 10.34 19.88
C HIS A 8 13.40 10.37 19.69
N ILE A 9 13.89 9.94 18.53
CA ILE A 9 15.31 10.00 18.14
C ILE A 9 15.84 11.42 18.31
N ALA A 10 15.14 12.41 17.76
CA ALA A 10 15.54 13.80 17.82
C ALA A 10 15.53 14.37 19.25
N THR A 11 14.61 13.93 20.10
CA THR A 11 14.57 14.35 21.51
C THR A 11 15.74 13.77 22.30
N LEU A 12 15.98 12.45 22.19
CA LEU A 12 17.05 11.77 22.92
C LEU A 12 18.43 12.26 22.49
N SER A 13 18.64 12.44 21.18
CA SER A 13 19.93 12.89 20.66
C SER A 13 20.27 14.30 21.15
N LEU A 14 19.29 15.22 21.16
CA LEU A 14 19.47 16.56 21.72
C LEU A 14 19.78 16.53 23.22
N TYR A 15 19.05 15.69 23.97
CA TYR A 15 19.26 15.54 25.40
C TYR A 15 20.69 15.09 25.72
N ARG A 16 21.19 14.04 25.05
CA ARG A 16 22.56 13.55 25.24
C ARG A 16 23.62 14.51 24.73
N ALA A 17 23.37 15.22 23.63
CA ALA A 17 24.28 16.26 23.15
C ALA A 17 24.50 17.34 24.22
N LYS A 18 23.43 17.80 24.88
CA LYS A 18 23.52 18.79 25.98
C LYS A 18 24.27 18.27 27.20
N GLN A 19 24.09 17.01 27.58
CA GLN A 19 24.81 16.45 28.72
C GLN A 19 26.33 16.44 28.49
N ARG A 20 26.77 16.04 27.28
CA ARG A 20 28.19 15.95 26.94
C ARG A 20 28.91 17.29 26.82
N SER A 21 28.16 18.35 26.57
CA SER A 21 28.71 19.68 26.32
C SER A 21 28.49 20.66 27.48
N ASN A 22 28.21 20.15 28.69
CA ASN A 22 27.84 20.96 29.85
C ASN A 22 26.74 22.00 29.54
N GLY A 23 25.76 21.60 28.71
CA GLY A 23 24.63 22.43 28.31
C GLY A 23 24.85 23.31 27.08
N SER A 24 26.08 23.47 26.59
CA SER A 24 26.38 24.29 25.41
C SER A 24 26.12 23.53 24.10
N VAL A 25 25.24 24.01 23.24
CA VAL A 25 24.94 23.35 21.95
C VAL A 25 25.32 24.20 20.74
N SER A 26 26.17 25.21 20.94
CA SER A 26 26.74 26.01 19.86
C SER A 26 27.79 25.22 19.08
N ASN A 27 27.85 25.42 17.77
CA ASN A 27 28.85 24.82 16.85
C ASN A 27 28.92 23.29 16.83
N PHE A 28 27.83 22.60 17.18
CA PHE A 28 27.77 21.14 17.15
C PHE A 28 27.77 20.62 15.71
N LYS A 29 28.56 19.59 15.43
CA LYS A 29 28.60 18.91 14.12
C LYS A 29 27.93 17.54 14.24
N ILE A 30 27.12 17.20 13.23
CA ILE A 30 26.52 15.87 13.08
C ILE A 30 27.07 15.28 11.79
N LEU A 31 27.96 14.31 11.95
CA LEU A 31 28.36 13.42 10.87
C LEU A 31 27.21 12.44 10.64
N TYR A 32 26.81 12.25 9.39
CA TYR A 32 25.75 11.31 9.05
C TYR A 32 26.05 10.53 7.77
N SER A 33 25.56 9.29 7.73
CA SER A 33 25.53 8.47 6.53
C SER A 33 24.12 7.89 6.36
N GLY A 34 23.70 7.63 5.12
CA GLY A 34 22.45 6.91 4.83
C GLY A 34 21.13 7.64 5.15
N LEU A 35 21.15 8.92 5.56
CA LEU A 35 19.93 9.72 5.74
C LEU A 35 19.48 10.34 4.41
N TYR A 36 18.16 10.37 4.19
CA TYR A 36 17.60 11.07 3.04
C TYR A 36 17.50 12.58 3.30
N SER A 37 17.52 13.40 2.25
CA SER A 37 17.44 14.87 2.36
C SER A 37 16.23 15.35 3.18
N GLN A 38 15.10 14.65 3.06
CA GLN A 38 13.90 14.96 3.83
C GLN A 38 14.05 14.62 5.33
N ASP A 39 14.76 13.55 5.69
CA ASP A 39 15.02 13.21 7.09
C ASP A 39 15.87 14.30 7.74
N ILE A 40 16.89 14.77 7.02
CA ILE A 40 17.74 15.89 7.44
C ILE A 40 16.91 17.16 7.62
N ALA A 41 16.03 17.48 6.67
CA ALA A 41 15.14 18.63 6.76
C ALA A 41 14.21 18.55 7.99
N ASN A 42 13.61 17.38 8.23
CA ASN A 42 12.74 17.13 9.37
C ASN A 42 13.49 17.28 10.71
N LEU A 43 14.70 16.70 10.81
CA LEU A 43 15.55 16.81 12.00
C LEU A 43 15.96 18.26 12.26
N LYS A 44 16.38 19.00 11.21
CA LYS A 44 16.71 20.43 11.30
C LYS A 44 15.52 21.24 11.81
N GLN A 45 14.32 21.01 11.25
CA GLN A 45 13.12 21.71 11.66
C GLN A 45 12.74 21.40 13.11
N PHE A 46 12.86 20.14 13.54
CA PHE A 46 12.59 19.73 14.92
C PHE A 46 13.55 20.40 15.91
N TRP A 47 14.86 20.33 15.66
CA TRP A 47 15.88 20.87 16.56
C TRP A 47 15.91 22.40 16.58
N ALA A 48 15.60 23.07 15.46
CA ALA A 48 15.52 24.52 15.41
C ALA A 48 14.49 25.07 16.41
N LYS A 49 13.35 24.40 16.60
CA LYS A 49 12.33 24.76 17.61
C LYS A 49 12.85 24.69 19.04
N LYS A 50 13.93 23.94 19.28
CA LYS A 50 14.60 23.77 20.58
C LYS A 50 15.91 24.55 20.69
N LYS A 51 16.13 25.52 19.78
CA LYS A 51 17.36 26.33 19.67
C LYS A 51 18.64 25.52 19.46
N PHE A 52 18.52 24.32 18.89
CA PHE A 52 19.66 23.50 18.48
C PHE A 52 19.79 23.53 16.96
N LYS A 53 20.92 24.02 16.44
CA LYS A 53 21.17 24.19 15.00
C LYS A 53 22.53 23.60 14.62
N PRO A 54 22.69 22.27 14.64
CA PRO A 54 23.96 21.64 14.30
C PRO A 54 24.28 21.78 12.82
N GLN A 55 25.56 21.77 12.48
CA GLN A 55 26.02 21.59 11.10
C GLN A 55 25.94 20.10 10.75
N PHE A 56 25.27 19.77 9.65
CA PHE A 56 25.21 18.41 9.13
C PHE A 56 26.32 18.22 8.09
N ILE A 57 27.10 17.17 8.25
CA ILE A 57 28.22 16.81 7.37
C ILE A 57 27.96 15.38 6.89
N ALA A 58 27.77 15.22 5.58
CA ALA A 58 27.60 13.91 4.99
C ALA A 58 28.96 13.20 4.95
N VAL A 59 29.00 11.98 5.43
CA VAL A 59 30.19 11.11 5.43
C VAL A 59 29.79 9.72 4.93
N ASN A 60 30.77 8.89 4.58
CA ASN A 60 30.51 7.49 4.28
C ASN A 60 30.21 6.70 5.59
N SER A 61 29.68 5.48 5.46
CA SER A 61 29.28 4.69 6.63
C SER A 61 30.46 4.27 7.51
N GLU A 62 31.62 4.01 6.93
CA GLU A 62 32.83 3.66 7.68
C GLU A 62 33.31 4.84 8.55
N GLU A 63 33.40 6.04 7.97
CA GLU A 63 33.76 7.27 8.67
C GLU A 63 32.74 7.61 9.78
N ALA A 64 31.44 7.43 9.51
CA ALA A 64 30.40 7.61 10.53
C ALA A 64 30.60 6.65 11.72
N THR A 65 30.94 5.38 11.45
CA THR A 65 31.20 4.37 12.48
C THR A 65 32.48 4.64 13.24
N LEU A 66 33.58 4.99 12.55
CA LEU A 66 34.87 5.32 13.19
C LEU A 66 34.77 6.52 14.13
N ASN A 67 33.91 7.49 13.81
CA ASN A 67 33.65 8.66 14.65
C ASN A 67 32.47 8.47 15.61
N SER A 68 31.83 7.30 15.61
CA SER A 68 30.75 7.00 16.55
C SER A 68 31.32 6.68 17.94
N ALA A 69 30.67 7.20 18.97
CA ALA A 69 30.98 6.90 20.37
C ALA A 69 29.88 5.98 20.95
N GLU A 70 29.55 6.12 22.24
CA GLU A 70 28.41 5.44 22.86
C GLU A 70 27.12 5.66 22.02
N LEU A 71 26.43 4.55 21.73
CA LEU A 71 25.12 4.55 21.09
C LEU A 71 24.10 5.29 21.97
N ILE A 72 23.55 6.38 21.45
CA ILE A 72 22.56 7.20 22.18
C ILE A 72 21.15 6.60 22.07
N THR A 73 20.77 6.19 20.86
CA THR A 73 19.44 5.67 20.57
C THR A 73 19.50 4.90 19.26
N SER A 74 18.67 3.87 19.17
CA SER A 74 18.42 3.13 17.95
C SER A 74 16.94 2.84 17.87
N GLU A 75 16.39 2.90 16.67
CA GLU A 75 15.01 2.56 16.40
C GLU A 75 14.99 1.60 15.23
N ILE A 76 14.23 0.52 15.37
CA ILE A 76 14.02 -0.46 14.31
C ILE A 76 12.59 -0.24 13.80
N SER A 77 12.42 -0.14 12.48
CA SER A 77 11.09 -0.02 11.90
C SER A 77 10.29 -1.31 12.11
N PRO A 78 8.95 -1.25 12.01
CA PRO A 78 8.16 -2.47 11.80
C PRO A 78 8.69 -3.27 10.62
N LYS A 79 8.38 -4.57 10.59
CA LYS A 79 8.74 -5.44 9.46
C LYS A 79 8.04 -4.94 8.20
N VAL A 80 8.64 -5.18 7.03
CA VAL A 80 8.04 -4.83 5.73
C VAL A 80 6.62 -5.40 5.61
N SER A 81 6.38 -6.62 6.11
CA SER A 81 5.06 -7.25 6.12
C SER A 81 4.02 -6.47 6.93
N GLU A 82 4.38 -5.86 8.06
CA GLU A 82 3.47 -5.04 8.87
C GLU A 82 3.17 -3.70 8.20
N ILE A 83 4.19 -3.09 7.59
CA ILE A 83 4.04 -1.84 6.83
C ILE A 83 3.14 -2.09 5.62
N LEU A 84 3.36 -3.18 4.90
CA LEU A 84 2.57 -3.60 3.75
C LEU A 84 1.12 -3.88 4.13
N LYS A 85 0.90 -4.60 5.23
CA LYS A 85 -0.44 -4.85 5.77
C LYS A 85 -1.19 -3.54 6.03
N TRP A 86 -0.55 -2.57 6.69
CA TRP A 86 -1.15 -1.27 6.91
C TRP A 86 -1.44 -0.53 5.61
N THR A 87 -0.49 -0.55 4.67
CA THR A 87 -0.59 0.10 3.37
C THR A 87 -1.80 -0.41 2.59
N LEU A 88 -1.98 -1.73 2.52
CA LEU A 88 -3.09 -2.36 1.81
C LEU A 88 -4.43 -2.14 2.52
N LEU A 89 -4.46 -2.28 3.84
CA LEU A 89 -5.68 -2.19 4.65
C LEU A 89 -6.30 -0.78 4.62
N TRP A 90 -5.46 0.26 4.65
CA TRP A 90 -5.90 1.65 4.75
C TRP A 90 -5.66 2.47 3.49
N SER A 91 -5.05 1.89 2.46
CA SER A 91 -4.68 2.59 1.23
C SER A 91 -3.76 3.79 1.50
N ASP A 92 -2.70 3.59 2.29
CA ASP A 92 -1.77 4.67 2.65
C ASP A 92 -0.87 5.03 1.46
N ASN A 93 -1.14 6.18 0.85
CA ASN A 93 -0.46 6.62 -0.36
C ASN A 93 1.04 6.86 -0.15
N ASN A 94 1.43 7.42 1.00
CA ASN A 94 2.82 7.74 1.28
C ASN A 94 3.66 6.48 1.45
N LEU A 95 3.10 5.48 2.14
CA LEU A 95 3.76 4.19 2.28
C LEU A 95 3.83 3.45 0.94
N ALA A 96 2.79 3.51 0.11
CA ALA A 96 2.81 2.92 -1.24
C ALA A 96 3.94 3.51 -2.10
N GLU A 97 4.03 4.85 -2.19
CA GLU A 97 5.13 5.55 -2.88
C GLU A 97 6.50 5.13 -2.36
N ARG A 98 6.65 5.09 -1.03
CA ARG A 98 7.93 4.84 -0.41
C ARG A 98 8.37 3.39 -0.60
N LEU A 99 7.46 2.43 -0.39
CA LEU A 99 7.72 1.02 -0.59
C LEU A 99 8.12 0.73 -2.04
N ALA A 100 7.37 1.26 -3.02
CA ALA A 100 7.68 1.04 -4.43
C ALA A 100 9.07 1.56 -4.81
N ARG A 101 9.42 2.78 -4.41
CA ARG A 101 10.75 3.37 -4.70
C ARG A 101 11.88 2.62 -3.97
N LEU A 102 11.64 2.14 -2.75
CA LEU A 102 12.61 1.31 -2.03
C LEU A 102 12.80 -0.04 -2.72
N SER A 103 11.73 -0.66 -3.23
CA SER A 103 11.82 -1.88 -4.03
C SER A 103 12.61 -1.65 -5.33
N ALA A 104 12.37 -0.54 -6.03
CA ALA A 104 13.13 -0.18 -7.22
C ALA A 104 14.63 -0.04 -6.90
N LYS A 105 14.95 0.70 -5.83
CA LYS A 105 16.34 0.86 -5.37
C LYS A 105 16.98 -0.46 -4.96
N ALA A 106 16.24 -1.36 -4.31
CA ALA A 106 16.72 -2.69 -3.94
C ALA A 106 17.03 -3.55 -5.17
N ALA A 107 16.32 -3.34 -6.28
CA ALA A 107 16.58 -3.95 -7.58
C ALA A 107 17.70 -3.24 -8.38
N GLY A 108 18.44 -2.29 -7.79
CA GLY A 108 19.49 -1.54 -8.47
C GLY A 108 19.00 -0.44 -9.41
N LEU A 109 17.71 -0.11 -9.38
CA LEU A 109 17.10 0.92 -10.21
C LEU A 109 17.07 2.29 -9.48
N PRO A 110 16.89 3.40 -10.20
CA PRO A 110 16.81 4.73 -9.58
C PRO A 110 15.69 4.85 -8.53
N PHE A 111 15.94 5.61 -7.46
CA PHE A 111 14.94 5.89 -6.40
C PHE A 111 13.92 6.95 -6.84
N ASN A 112 13.22 6.72 -7.94
CA ASN A 112 12.24 7.63 -8.53
C ASN A 112 11.13 6.85 -9.24
N ILE A 113 10.20 7.54 -9.89
CA ILE A 113 9.08 6.89 -10.57
C ILE A 113 9.52 6.10 -11.81
N ASP A 114 10.58 6.52 -12.49
CA ASP A 114 11.10 5.79 -13.66
C ASP A 114 11.66 4.43 -13.24
N GLY A 115 12.40 4.38 -12.13
CA GLY A 115 12.87 3.13 -11.54
C GLY A 115 11.72 2.22 -11.09
N VAL A 116 10.64 2.77 -10.54
CA VAL A 116 9.43 2.00 -10.21
C VAL A 116 8.75 1.46 -11.47
N THR A 117 8.68 2.26 -12.53
CA THR A 117 8.08 1.87 -13.81
C THR A 117 8.85 0.71 -14.43
N ILE A 118 10.18 0.79 -14.48
CA ILE A 118 11.05 -0.29 -14.98
C ILE A 118 10.86 -1.55 -14.12
N LEU A 119 10.84 -1.41 -12.78
CA LEU A 119 10.62 -2.54 -11.87
C LEU A 119 9.30 -3.26 -12.19
N TYR A 120 8.19 -2.51 -12.35
CA TYR A 120 6.88 -3.10 -12.61
C TYR A 120 6.82 -3.78 -13.97
N ILE A 121 7.42 -3.18 -15.00
CA ILE A 121 7.51 -3.80 -16.33
C ILE A 121 8.27 -5.12 -16.26
N ASN A 122 9.45 -5.14 -15.63
CA ASN A 122 10.26 -6.36 -15.49
C ASN A 122 9.49 -7.47 -14.76
N MET A 123 8.85 -7.12 -13.64
CA MET A 123 8.03 -8.06 -12.86
C MET A 123 6.87 -8.62 -13.68
N LEU A 124 6.15 -7.79 -14.45
CA LEU A 124 5.06 -8.29 -15.30
C LEU A 124 5.58 -9.25 -16.37
N ILE A 125 6.70 -8.93 -17.02
CA ILE A 125 7.33 -9.80 -18.02
C ILE A 125 7.76 -11.13 -17.39
N GLU A 126 8.39 -11.11 -16.21
CA GLU A 126 8.78 -12.32 -15.47
C GLU A 126 7.58 -13.22 -15.13
N LEU A 127 6.41 -12.62 -14.89
CA LEU A 127 5.15 -13.33 -14.65
C LEU A 127 4.41 -13.72 -15.93
N GLY A 128 4.98 -13.47 -17.11
CA GLY A 128 4.35 -13.75 -18.41
C GLY A 128 3.15 -12.86 -18.74
N ILE A 129 3.09 -11.66 -18.17
CA ILE A 129 2.01 -10.69 -18.34
C ILE A 129 2.48 -9.56 -19.26
N ASP A 130 1.71 -9.24 -20.29
CA ASP A 130 2.04 -8.16 -21.23
C ASP A 130 1.96 -6.77 -20.56
N PRO A 131 3.08 -6.03 -20.43
CA PRO A 131 3.11 -4.71 -19.84
C PRO A 131 2.78 -3.58 -20.83
N SER A 132 2.48 -3.86 -22.10
CA SER A 132 2.38 -2.85 -23.18
C SER A 132 1.41 -1.69 -22.91
N LYS A 133 0.38 -1.93 -22.08
CA LYS A 133 -0.64 -0.94 -21.70
C LYS A 133 -0.44 -0.33 -20.31
N LEU A 134 0.66 -0.67 -19.64
CA LEU A 134 1.00 -0.15 -18.32
C LEU A 134 1.48 1.30 -18.45
N VAL A 135 0.88 2.22 -17.71
CA VAL A 135 1.39 3.59 -17.52
C VAL A 135 1.43 3.87 -16.03
N ILE A 136 2.61 4.22 -15.52
CA ILE A 136 2.86 4.49 -14.11
C ILE A 136 3.43 5.91 -13.97
N LYS A 137 2.68 6.76 -13.28
CA LYS A 137 3.05 8.14 -12.91
C LYS A 137 3.23 8.31 -11.41
N ASP A 138 2.61 7.44 -10.64
CA ASP A 138 2.86 7.27 -9.22
C ASP A 138 2.55 5.81 -8.81
N ALA A 139 3.04 5.39 -7.65
CA ALA A 139 2.81 4.03 -7.15
C ALA A 139 1.57 3.93 -6.25
N SER A 140 1.10 5.06 -5.72
CA SER A 140 -0.07 5.12 -4.86
C SER A 140 -1.41 5.02 -5.60
N GLY A 141 -1.44 5.34 -6.90
CA GLY A 141 -2.66 5.40 -7.69
C GLY A 141 -3.40 6.73 -7.61
N LEU A 142 -2.79 7.79 -7.06
CA LEU A 142 -3.39 9.12 -6.99
C LEU A 142 -3.40 9.84 -8.33
N SER A 143 -2.40 9.56 -9.17
CA SER A 143 -2.29 10.13 -10.49
C SER A 143 -3.39 9.57 -11.40
N LYS A 144 -4.18 10.49 -11.95
CA LYS A 144 -5.20 10.19 -12.97
C LYS A 144 -4.61 9.77 -14.31
N GLU A 145 -3.29 9.83 -14.47
CA GLU A 145 -2.57 9.40 -15.66
C GLU A 145 -2.14 7.93 -15.60
N ASN A 146 -2.22 7.27 -14.43
CA ASN A 146 -1.95 5.85 -14.33
C ASN A 146 -2.89 5.04 -15.23
N ARG A 147 -2.38 4.02 -15.92
CA ARG A 147 -3.18 3.11 -16.76
C ARG A 147 -2.78 1.67 -16.47
N VAL A 148 -3.81 0.85 -16.25
CA VAL A 148 -3.74 -0.61 -16.14
C VAL A 148 -4.99 -1.18 -16.83
N THR A 149 -4.93 -2.42 -17.29
CA THR A 149 -6.12 -3.12 -17.79
C THR A 149 -6.68 -4.06 -16.72
N ALA A 150 -7.98 -4.34 -16.76
CA ALA A 150 -8.58 -5.32 -15.86
C ALA A 150 -7.95 -6.71 -16.04
N GLN A 151 -7.62 -7.08 -17.29
CA GLN A 151 -6.95 -8.33 -17.62
C GLN A 151 -5.55 -8.42 -16.99
N MET A 152 -4.73 -7.37 -17.10
CA MET A 152 -3.39 -7.33 -16.53
C MET A 152 -3.43 -7.51 -15.00
N ILE A 153 -4.34 -6.80 -14.32
CA ILE A 153 -4.49 -6.93 -12.87
C ILE A 153 -5.05 -8.32 -12.50
N GLY A 154 -5.96 -8.87 -13.30
CA GLY A 154 -6.53 -10.20 -13.07
C GLY A 154 -5.46 -11.29 -13.19
N GLN A 155 -4.63 -11.23 -14.24
CA GLN A 155 -3.50 -12.14 -14.44
C GLN A 155 -2.47 -11.99 -13.32
N LEU A 156 -2.15 -10.75 -12.91
CA LEU A 156 -1.25 -10.52 -11.79
C LEU A 156 -1.79 -11.15 -10.51
N LEU A 157 -3.04 -10.88 -10.14
CA LEU A 157 -3.65 -11.48 -8.96
C LEU A 157 -3.67 -13.01 -9.05
N TYR A 158 -3.89 -13.58 -10.24
CA TYR A 158 -3.88 -15.03 -10.45
C TYR A 158 -2.50 -15.62 -10.18
N GLN A 159 -1.45 -15.07 -10.80
CA GLN A 159 -0.08 -15.51 -10.57
C GLN A 159 0.35 -15.36 -9.11
N LEU A 160 -0.07 -14.27 -8.44
CA LEU A 160 0.23 -14.07 -7.03
C LEU A 160 -0.55 -15.01 -6.12
N HIS A 161 -1.77 -15.40 -6.48
CA HIS A 161 -2.60 -16.27 -5.66
C HIS A 161 -2.10 -17.72 -5.65
N GLU A 162 -1.59 -18.21 -6.78
CA GLU A 162 -1.06 -19.57 -6.94
C GLU A 162 0.24 -19.81 -6.16
N ASP A 163 0.99 -18.76 -5.80
CA ASP A 163 2.28 -18.87 -5.12
C ASP A 163 2.16 -18.52 -3.63
N GLU A 164 2.36 -19.53 -2.77
CA GLU A 164 2.26 -19.41 -1.31
C GLU A 164 3.11 -18.28 -0.73
N LYS A 165 4.23 -17.92 -1.37
CA LYS A 165 5.10 -16.83 -0.89
C LYS A 165 4.38 -15.48 -0.85
N TYR A 166 3.34 -15.31 -1.66
CA TYR A 166 2.53 -14.10 -1.75
C TYR A 166 1.23 -14.15 -0.96
N LYS A 167 0.94 -15.25 -0.26
CA LYS A 167 -0.28 -15.40 0.57
C LYS A 167 -0.52 -14.21 1.52
N ILE A 168 0.56 -13.67 2.08
CA ILE A 168 0.52 -12.51 2.99
C ILE A 168 -0.11 -11.26 2.36
N LEU A 169 -0.06 -11.11 1.03
CA LEU A 169 -0.69 -10.00 0.31
C LEU A 169 -2.21 -10.08 0.42
N PHE A 170 -2.79 -11.26 0.17
CA PHE A 170 -4.23 -11.51 0.25
C PHE A 170 -4.73 -11.44 1.70
N ASP A 171 -3.95 -11.93 2.65
CA ASP A 171 -4.25 -11.81 4.09
C ASP A 171 -4.19 -10.36 4.60
N SER A 172 -3.54 -9.48 3.84
CA SER A 172 -3.41 -8.05 4.14
C SER A 172 -4.50 -7.19 3.49
N LEU A 173 -5.29 -7.74 2.57
CA LEU A 173 -6.36 -7.00 1.92
C LEU A 173 -7.52 -6.69 2.90
N PRO A 174 -8.18 -5.53 2.75
CA PRO A 174 -9.45 -5.24 3.43
C PRO A 174 -10.48 -6.34 3.20
N VAL A 175 -11.27 -6.64 4.24
CA VAL A 175 -12.35 -7.63 4.21
C VAL A 175 -13.70 -6.93 4.18
N GLY A 176 -14.56 -7.31 3.24
CA GLY A 176 -15.92 -6.80 3.04
C GLY A 176 -16.75 -6.79 4.32
N GLY A 177 -17.20 -5.62 4.77
CA GLY A 177 -18.01 -5.46 5.98
C GLY A 177 -17.27 -5.69 7.30
N VAL A 178 -15.94 -5.90 7.28
CA VAL A 178 -15.17 -6.30 8.46
C VAL A 178 -13.99 -5.35 8.73
N SER A 179 -13.18 -5.02 7.72
CA SER A 179 -11.90 -4.31 7.98
C SER A 179 -11.49 -3.31 6.89
N GLY A 180 -10.59 -2.41 7.27
CA GLY A 180 -9.93 -1.47 6.36
C GLY A 180 -10.89 -0.55 5.62
N THR A 181 -10.59 -0.30 4.34
CA THR A 181 -11.43 0.50 3.44
C THR A 181 -12.75 -0.18 3.06
N LEU A 182 -12.92 -1.47 3.37
CA LEU A 182 -14.14 -2.23 3.11
C LEU A 182 -15.05 -2.42 4.33
N ARG A 183 -14.65 -1.95 5.52
CA ARG A 183 -15.38 -2.17 6.79
C ARG A 183 -16.85 -1.76 6.79
N SER A 184 -17.23 -0.80 5.96
CA SER A 184 -18.61 -0.30 5.85
C SER A 184 -19.29 -0.69 4.54
N ARG A 185 -18.65 -1.51 3.70
CA ARG A 185 -19.17 -1.99 2.41
C ARG A 185 -19.89 -3.31 2.57
N PHE A 186 -20.74 -3.67 1.62
CA PHE A 186 -21.57 -4.90 1.61
C PHE A 186 -22.67 -5.00 2.68
N LEU A 187 -22.57 -4.29 3.81
CA LEU A 187 -23.51 -4.39 4.94
C LEU A 187 -24.99 -4.20 4.57
N THR A 188 -25.29 -3.35 3.59
CA THR A 188 -26.67 -3.09 3.13
C THR A 188 -26.90 -3.48 1.68
N THR A 189 -25.86 -3.40 0.85
CA THR A 189 -25.92 -3.63 -0.60
C THR A 189 -25.89 -5.11 -0.97
N ALA A 190 -25.18 -5.93 -0.18
CA ALA A 190 -25.05 -7.37 -0.36
C ALA A 190 -24.65 -8.05 0.95
N PRO A 191 -25.55 -8.12 1.96
CA PRO A 191 -25.20 -8.60 3.30
C PRO A 191 -24.63 -10.03 3.30
N GLY A 192 -25.08 -10.89 2.39
CA GLY A 192 -24.56 -12.25 2.21
C GLY A 192 -23.09 -12.33 1.77
N ALA A 193 -22.49 -11.22 1.33
CA ALA A 193 -21.08 -11.15 0.92
C ALA A 193 -20.13 -10.68 2.04
N VAL A 194 -20.66 -10.33 3.21
CA VAL A 194 -19.85 -9.87 4.35
C VAL A 194 -18.88 -10.97 4.75
N GLY A 195 -17.60 -10.63 4.91
CA GLY A 195 -16.54 -11.59 5.22
C GLY A 195 -16.02 -12.40 4.02
N LEU A 196 -16.73 -12.44 2.89
CA LEU A 196 -16.40 -13.29 1.74
C LEU A 196 -15.56 -12.58 0.66
N VAL A 197 -15.48 -11.25 0.70
CA VAL A 197 -14.69 -10.45 -0.25
C VAL A 197 -13.43 -9.92 0.42
N ARG A 198 -12.25 -10.21 -0.13
CA ARG A 198 -10.97 -9.59 0.25
C ARG A 198 -10.41 -8.83 -0.93
N ALA A 199 -10.37 -7.51 -0.84
CA ALA A 199 -10.06 -6.71 -2.02
C ALA A 199 -9.46 -5.34 -1.71
N LYS A 200 -8.64 -4.85 -2.65
CA LYS A 200 -8.11 -3.50 -2.65
C LYS A 200 -9.09 -2.56 -3.35
N THR A 201 -9.47 -1.51 -2.63
CA THR A 201 -10.31 -0.41 -3.16
C THR A 201 -9.49 0.63 -3.91
N GLY A 202 -10.08 1.25 -4.93
CA GLY A 202 -9.63 2.52 -5.51
C GLY A 202 -10.79 3.49 -5.71
N THR A 203 -10.57 4.77 -5.43
CA THR A 203 -11.56 5.82 -5.69
C THR A 203 -10.85 7.12 -5.99
N LEU A 204 -11.17 7.71 -7.14
CA LEU A 204 -10.90 9.10 -7.48
C LEU A 204 -12.19 9.73 -8.05
N ASN A 205 -12.23 11.05 -8.20
CA ASN A 205 -13.33 11.68 -8.93
C ASN A 205 -13.37 11.15 -10.37
N GLY A 206 -14.48 10.48 -10.71
CA GLY A 206 -14.71 9.87 -12.02
C GLY A 206 -14.29 8.41 -12.12
N THR A 207 -13.75 7.80 -11.06
CA THR A 207 -13.25 6.41 -11.10
C THR A 207 -13.50 5.67 -9.79
N VAL A 208 -14.08 4.47 -9.87
CA VAL A 208 -14.25 3.53 -8.75
C VAL A 208 -13.74 2.16 -9.18
N THR A 209 -12.85 1.58 -8.38
CA THR A 209 -12.27 0.26 -8.67
C THR A 209 -12.28 -0.64 -7.44
N LEU A 210 -12.35 -1.95 -7.69
CA LEU A 210 -12.21 -2.98 -6.68
C LEU A 210 -11.59 -4.21 -7.33
N ALA A 211 -10.51 -4.73 -6.75
CA ALA A 211 -9.81 -5.91 -7.25
C ALA A 211 -9.34 -6.79 -6.09
N GLY A 212 -9.47 -8.11 -6.23
CA GLY A 212 -9.10 -9.06 -5.21
C GLY A 212 -9.77 -10.42 -5.41
N VAL A 213 -10.14 -11.05 -4.30
CA VAL A 213 -10.76 -12.37 -4.27
C VAL A 213 -12.14 -12.35 -3.63
N VAL A 214 -13.02 -13.22 -4.10
CA VAL A 214 -14.34 -13.47 -3.54
C VAL A 214 -14.55 -14.97 -3.35
N GLN A 215 -14.84 -15.37 -2.11
CA GLN A 215 -15.20 -16.74 -1.76
C GLN A 215 -16.65 -17.01 -2.19
N SER A 216 -16.88 -18.16 -2.82
CA SER A 216 -18.19 -18.65 -3.23
C SER A 216 -18.22 -20.17 -3.05
N SER A 217 -18.98 -20.62 -2.04
CA SER A 217 -19.00 -22.02 -1.60
C SER A 217 -17.58 -22.57 -1.37
N ASP A 218 -17.17 -23.57 -2.13
CA ASP A 218 -15.90 -24.28 -2.09
C ASP A 218 -14.81 -23.66 -2.99
N ARG A 219 -15.13 -22.58 -3.71
CA ARG A 219 -14.23 -21.94 -4.67
C ARG A 219 -13.93 -20.50 -4.29
N GLU A 220 -12.72 -20.07 -4.61
CA GLU A 220 -12.34 -18.65 -4.56
C GLU A 220 -12.16 -18.14 -6.00
N TYR A 221 -12.70 -16.96 -6.28
CA TYR A 221 -12.62 -16.34 -7.60
C TYR A 221 -11.85 -15.04 -7.53
N ILE A 222 -10.96 -14.82 -8.49
CA ILE A 222 -10.29 -13.55 -8.70
C ILE A 222 -11.21 -12.64 -9.51
N PHE A 223 -11.33 -11.39 -9.08
CA PHE A 223 -12.12 -10.40 -9.78
C PHE A 223 -11.38 -9.07 -9.88
N VAL A 224 -11.68 -8.35 -10.95
CA VAL A 224 -11.23 -6.97 -11.17
C VAL A 224 -12.38 -6.16 -11.74
N THR A 225 -12.72 -5.06 -11.08
CA THR A 225 -13.74 -4.10 -11.54
C THR A 225 -13.11 -2.73 -11.68
N LEU A 226 -13.25 -2.13 -12.87
CA LEU A 226 -12.78 -0.78 -13.19
C LEU A 226 -13.95 0.01 -13.75
N ALA A 227 -14.61 0.82 -12.91
CA ALA A 227 -15.60 1.78 -13.36
C ALA A 227 -14.90 3.13 -13.56
N ASP A 228 -14.55 3.44 -14.81
CA ASP A 228 -13.89 4.68 -15.19
C ASP A 228 -14.85 5.62 -15.95
N GLN A 229 -14.49 6.91 -15.99
CA GLN A 229 -15.29 7.98 -16.61
C GLN A 229 -16.75 8.06 -16.12
N ILE A 230 -17.00 7.64 -14.87
CA ILE A 230 -18.31 7.87 -14.25
C ILE A 230 -18.51 9.37 -13.98
N SER A 231 -19.75 9.81 -13.85
CA SER A 231 -20.04 11.19 -13.47
C SER A 231 -19.30 11.58 -12.19
N ASN A 232 -18.86 12.84 -12.10
CA ASN A 232 -18.17 13.33 -10.91
C ASN A 232 -19.09 13.38 -9.69
N GLY A 233 -18.49 13.25 -8.50
CA GLY A 233 -19.16 13.44 -7.21
C GLY A 233 -19.53 12.16 -6.47
N MET A 234 -19.85 12.33 -5.19
CA MET A 234 -20.04 11.22 -4.25
C MET A 234 -21.20 10.30 -4.65
N LYS A 235 -22.34 10.88 -5.07
CA LYS A 235 -23.53 10.10 -5.47
C LYS A 235 -23.27 9.14 -6.63
N ALA A 236 -22.45 9.54 -7.61
CA ALA A 236 -22.09 8.67 -8.73
C ALA A 236 -21.13 7.56 -8.27
N SER A 237 -20.14 7.92 -7.45
CA SER A 237 -19.21 6.96 -6.84
C SER A 237 -19.94 5.92 -5.99
N ASP A 238 -20.91 6.34 -5.18
CA ASP A 238 -21.71 5.45 -4.33
C ASP A 238 -22.60 4.50 -5.13
N ARG A 239 -23.17 4.97 -6.24
CA ARG A 239 -23.92 4.10 -7.16
C ARG A 239 -23.03 3.05 -7.81
N ALA A 240 -21.84 3.43 -8.29
CA ALA A 240 -20.87 2.51 -8.88
C ALA A 240 -20.41 1.46 -7.86
N ARG A 241 -20.04 1.92 -6.64
CA ARG A 241 -19.76 1.07 -5.49
C ARG A 241 -20.88 0.07 -5.22
N ALA A 242 -22.13 0.55 -5.11
CA ALA A 242 -23.27 -0.32 -4.81
C ALA A 242 -23.53 -1.35 -5.91
N ALA A 243 -23.31 -0.99 -7.18
CA ALA A 243 -23.40 -1.93 -8.29
C ALA A 243 -22.32 -3.03 -8.20
N ILE A 244 -21.08 -2.66 -7.90
CA ILE A 244 -19.97 -3.60 -7.69
C ILE A 244 -20.29 -4.54 -6.51
N ASP A 245 -20.82 -4.02 -5.40
CA ASP A 245 -21.18 -4.87 -4.25
C ASP A 245 -22.26 -5.88 -4.59
N ARG A 246 -23.31 -5.47 -5.31
CA ARG A 246 -24.38 -6.37 -5.73
C ARG A 246 -23.87 -7.45 -6.69
N LEU A 247 -22.97 -7.09 -7.60
CA LEU A 247 -22.32 -8.05 -8.50
C LEU A 247 -21.56 -9.11 -7.70
N LEU A 248 -20.69 -8.67 -6.79
CA LEU A 248 -19.90 -9.58 -5.96
C LEU A 248 -20.76 -10.37 -4.99
N GLY A 249 -21.87 -9.81 -4.50
CA GLY A 249 -22.83 -10.54 -3.67
C GLY A 249 -23.52 -11.68 -4.41
N ARG A 250 -23.75 -11.54 -5.71
CA ARG A 250 -24.26 -12.65 -6.54
C ARG A 250 -23.21 -13.73 -6.76
N ILE A 251 -21.93 -13.35 -6.91
CA ILE A 251 -20.83 -14.31 -7.05
C ILE A 251 -20.61 -15.05 -5.73
N ALA A 252 -20.63 -14.34 -4.60
CA ALA A 252 -20.41 -14.91 -3.27
C ALA A 252 -21.57 -15.79 -2.78
N ALA A 253 -22.78 -15.60 -3.32
CA ALA A 253 -23.92 -16.44 -2.99
C ALA A 253 -23.63 -17.91 -3.37
N PRO A 254 -24.06 -18.88 -2.55
CA PRO A 254 -23.89 -20.29 -2.88
C PRO A 254 -24.56 -20.59 -4.22
N ASN A 255 -23.86 -21.37 -5.06
CA ASN A 255 -24.45 -21.95 -6.26
C ASN A 255 -25.57 -22.91 -5.84
N ILE A 256 -26.79 -22.41 -5.67
CA ILE A 256 -27.98 -23.24 -5.62
C ILE A 256 -28.21 -23.67 -7.08
N PRO A 257 -28.10 -24.97 -7.42
CA PRO A 257 -28.48 -25.43 -8.75
C PRO A 257 -29.89 -24.94 -9.02
N ALA A 258 -30.11 -24.26 -10.15
CA ALA A 258 -31.46 -23.91 -10.56
C ALA A 258 -32.27 -25.22 -10.58
N GLU A 259 -33.29 -25.32 -9.74
CA GLU A 259 -34.27 -26.41 -9.84
C GLU A 259 -34.78 -26.40 -11.28
N ILE A 260 -34.52 -27.49 -11.99
CA ILE A 260 -35.08 -27.73 -13.30
C ILE A 260 -36.58 -27.86 -13.05
N SER A 261 -37.33 -26.80 -13.36
CA SER A 261 -38.80 -26.84 -13.27
C SER A 261 -39.26 -28.02 -14.10
N GLU A 262 -39.88 -29.02 -13.46
CA GLU A 262 -40.48 -30.14 -14.18
C GLU A 262 -41.47 -29.57 -15.21
N VAL A 263 -41.33 -30.03 -16.45
CA VAL A 263 -42.28 -29.72 -17.53
C VAL A 263 -43.61 -30.34 -17.12
N PRO A 264 -44.74 -29.60 -17.15
CA PRO A 264 -46.03 -30.16 -16.74
C PRO A 264 -46.37 -31.35 -17.63
N GLU A 265 -46.69 -32.48 -17.03
CA GLU A 265 -47.21 -33.64 -17.75
C GLU A 265 -48.49 -33.21 -18.50
N THR A 266 -48.42 -33.22 -19.83
CA THR A 266 -49.60 -33.14 -20.68
C THR A 266 -50.34 -34.47 -20.56
N HIS A 267 -51.39 -34.50 -19.74
CA HIS A 267 -52.36 -35.59 -19.77
C HIS A 267 -53.09 -35.56 -21.13
N LEU A 268 -52.96 -36.66 -21.88
CA LEU A 268 -53.81 -37.01 -23.02
C LEU A 268 -55.04 -37.79 -22.54
#